data_AF-A0AB37SQQ3-F1
#
_entry.id   AF-A0AB37SQQ3-F1
#
_cell.length_a   1.000
_cell.length_b   1.000
_cell.length_c   1.000
_cell.angle_alpha   90.00
_cell.angle_beta   90.00
_cell.angle_gamma   90.00
#
_symmetry.space_group_name_H-M   'P 1'
#
loop_
_entity.id
_entity.type
_entity.pdbx_description
1 polymer ?
#
loop_
_entity_poly.entity_id
_entity_poly.type
_entity_poly.pdbx_seq_one_letter_code
_entity_poly.pdbx_strand_id
1 'polypeptide(L)' 'MDAHVPFESWLERDTAMVLNFQYDVVSFATQPIWLLRSDTGRALSRTLAFFARTAKASVW' A
#
# COMPACT_ATOMS: atom_id res chain seq x y z
N MET A 1 -1.67 13.56 -11.46
CA MET A 1 -0.67 12.61 -11.98
C MET A 1 -1.39 11.27 -12.10
N ASP A 2 -1.94 10.95 -13.27
CA ASP A 2 -2.61 9.67 -13.53
C ASP A 2 -1.55 8.63 -13.94
N ALA A 3 -0.80 8.15 -12.95
CA ALA A 3 0.09 7.01 -13.14
C ALA A 3 -0.74 5.72 -12.99
N HIS A 4 -0.66 4.82 -13.96
CA HIS A 4 -1.32 3.51 -13.88
C HIS A 4 -0.79 2.72 -12.68
N VAL A 5 -1.70 2.28 -11.81
CA VAL A 5 -1.38 1.45 -10.65
C VAL A 5 -1.74 -0.01 -10.95
N PRO A 6 -0.77 -0.95 -10.98
CA PRO A 6 -1.07 -2.36 -11.17
C PRO A 6 -1.77 -2.96 -9.94
N PHE A 7 -2.72 -3.85 -10.19
CA PHE A 7 -3.45 -4.66 -9.20
C PHE A 7 -3.51 -6.12 -9.67
N GLU A 8 -3.38 -7.06 -8.75
CA GLU A 8 -3.42 -8.51 -9.05
C GLU A 8 -4.81 -9.11 -8.82
N SER A 9 -5.69 -8.39 -8.12
CA SER A 9 -7.04 -8.85 -7.79
C SER A 9 -8.07 -7.73 -7.92
N TRP A 10 -9.34 -8.12 -8.03
CA TRP A 10 -10.46 -7.19 -8.00
C TRP A 10 -10.55 -6.43 -6.67
N LEU A 11 -10.23 -7.10 -5.56
CA LEU A 11 -10.19 -6.46 -4.24
C LEU A 11 -9.11 -5.36 -4.18
N GLU A 12 -7.95 -5.59 -4.78
CA GLU A 12 -6.91 -4.56 -4.89
C GLU A 12 -7.36 -3.39 -5.75
N ARG A 13 -8.00 -3.65 -6.90
CA ARG A 13 -8.56 -2.58 -7.75
C ARG A 13 -9.55 -1.71 -6.97
N ASP A 14 -10.49 -2.33 -6.27
CA ASP A 14 -11.53 -1.60 -5.54
C ASP A 14 -10.92 -0.80 -4.36
N THR A 15 -9.91 -1.36 -3.70
CA THR A 15 -9.14 -0.67 -2.65
C THR A 15 -8.39 0.54 -3.22
N ALA A 16 -7.77 0.42 -4.40
CA ALA A 16 -7.09 1.52 -5.07
C ALA A 16 -8.06 2.67 -5.40
N MET A 17 -9.27 2.34 -5.85
CA MET A 17 -10.30 3.36 -6.08
C MET A 17 -10.68 4.06 -4.78
N VAL A 18 -10.94 3.30 -3.71
CA VAL A 18 -11.28 3.89 -2.40
C VAL A 18 -10.17 4.83 -1.93
N LEU A 19 -8.90 4.40 -1.96
CA LEU A 19 -7.76 5.22 -1.56
C LEU A 19 -7.62 6.51 -2.38
N ASN A 20 -7.97 6.48 -3.67
CA ASN A 20 -7.96 7.66 -4.52
C ASN A 20 -9.05 8.68 -4.14
N PHE A 21 -10.14 8.24 -3.51
CA PHE A 21 -11.26 9.10 -3.10
C PHE A 21 -11.21 9.52 -1.63
N GLN A 22 -10.35 8.92 -0.80
CA GLN A 22 -10.22 9.31 0.61
C GLN A 22 -9.54 10.69 0.74
N TYR A 23 -10.22 11.64 1.36
CA TYR A 23 -9.75 13.03 1.47
C TYR A 23 -8.45 13.16 2.29
N ASP A 24 -8.21 12.23 3.21
CA ASP A 24 -7.01 12.23 4.05
C ASP A 24 -5.83 11.49 3.42
N VAL A 25 -6.02 10.77 2.31
CA VAL A 25 -4.94 10.09 1.59
C VAL A 25 -4.30 11.07 0.60
N VAL A 26 -3.01 11.33 0.78
CA VAL A 26 -2.25 12.24 -0.08
C VAL A 26 -1.65 11.51 -1.28
N SER A 27 -1.21 10.27 -1.08
CA SER A 27 -0.60 9.43 -2.11
C SER A 27 -0.57 7.98 -1.66
N PHE A 28 -0.61 7.03 -2.60
CA PHE A 28 -0.39 5.62 -2.32
C PHE A 28 0.50 4.96 -3.37
N ALA A 29 1.14 3.86 -2.99
CA ALA A 29 1.94 3.01 -3.87
C ALA A 29 1.46 1.56 -3.74
N THR A 30 1.61 0.77 -4.81
CA THR A 30 1.31 -0.66 -4.81
C THR A 30 2.56 -1.50 -4.99
N GLN A 31 2.37 -2.80 -4.83
CA GLN A 31 3.39 -3.80 -5.06
C GLN A 31 4.13 -3.64 -6.40
N PRO A 32 5.42 -4.03 -6.47
CA PRO A 32 6.15 -4.82 -5.47
C PRO A 32 6.75 -3.99 -4.31
N ILE A 33 6.27 -4.23 -3.09
CA ILE A 33 6.79 -3.64 -1.85
C ILE A 33 7.12 -4.78 -0.88
N TRP A 34 8.38 -4.85 -0.44
CA TRP A 34 8.87 -5.93 0.41
C TRP A 34 9.22 -5.42 1.80
N LEU A 35 8.57 -5.97 2.83
CA LEU A 35 9.03 -5.81 4.20
C LEU A 35 9.99 -6.93 4.54
N LEU A 36 11.27 -6.58 4.72
CA LEU A 36 12.26 -7.48 5.30
C LEU A 36 12.28 -7.31 6.82
N ARG A 37 12.16 -8.42 7.53
CA ARG A 37 12.41 -8.48 8.97
C ARG A 37 13.69 -9.28 9.23
N SER A 38 14.63 -8.69 9.98
CA SER A 38 15.97 -9.27 10.24
C SER A 38 16.12 -9.86 11.65
N ASP A 39 15.10 -9.75 12.51
CA ASP A 39 15.16 -10.09 13.95
C ASP A 39 14.91 -11.58 14.27
N THR A 40 14.39 -12.38 13.34
CA THR A 40 14.02 -13.79 13.59
C THR A 40 14.95 -14.82 12.95
N GLY A 41 16.12 -14.42 12.43
CA GLY A 41 17.06 -15.35 11.76
C GLY A 41 16.57 -15.95 10.44
N ARG A 42 15.33 -15.64 10.03
CA ARG A 42 14.74 -15.98 8.73
C ARG A 42 14.24 -14.70 8.09
N ALA A 43 14.72 -14.40 6.88
CA ALA A 43 14.20 -13.30 6.08
C ALA A 43 12.74 -13.61 5.70
N LEU A 44 11.80 -13.15 6.52
CA LEU A 44 10.39 -13.14 6.16
C LEU A 44 10.17 -11.91 5.28
N SER A 45 10.04 -12.16 3.98
CA SER A 45 9.61 -11.18 3.01
C SER A 45 8.10 -11.26 2.90
N ARG A 46 7.38 -10.22 3.31
CA ARG A 46 5.94 -10.11 3.09
C ARG A 46 5.68 -9.01 2.07
N THR A 47 4.95 -9.36 1.02
CA THR A 47 4.47 -8.38 0.04
C THR A 47 3.30 -7.62 0.61
N LEU A 48 3.34 -6.30 0.52
CA LEU A 48 2.21 -5.42 0.82
C LEU A 48 1.51 -5.05 -0.49
N ALA A 49 0.18 -5.17 -0.51
CA ALA A 49 -0.62 -4.74 -1.65
C ALA A 49 -0.61 -3.21 -1.81
N PHE A 50 -0.69 -2.46 -0.70
CA PHE A 50 -0.73 -0.99 -0.69
C PHE A 50 0.14 -0.39 0.43
N PHE A 51 0.74 0.75 0.16
CA PHE A 51 1.29 1.68 1.14
C PHE A 51 0.70 3.07 0.90
N ALA A 52 -0.02 3.62 1.87
CA ALA A 52 -0.68 4.91 1.75
C ALA A 52 -0.06 5.93 2.71
N ARG A 53 0.17 7.15 2.21
CA ARG A 53 0.54 8.31 3.02
C ARG A 53 -0.71 9.14 3.27
N THR A 54 -1.02 9.37 4.54
CA THR A 54 -2.14 10.20 4.97
C THR A 54 -1.66 11.59 5.39
N ALA A 55 -2.53 12.61 5.25
CA ALA A 55 -2.28 13.98 5.69
C ALA A 55 -2.31 14.11 7.21
N LYS A 56 -3.04 13.20 7.87
CA LYS A 56 -3.09 13.06 9.32
C LYS A 56 -2.30 11.83 9.73
N ALA A 57 -1.48 11.95 10.76
CA ALA A 57 -0.92 10.78 11.42
C ALA A 57 -2.08 9.93 11.96
N SER A 58 -2.27 8.75 11.39
CA SER A 58 -3.14 7.73 11.98
C SER A 58 -2.36 7.10 13.14
N VAL A 59 -2.89 7.28 14.36
CA VAL A 59 -2.51 6.44 15.49
C VAL A 59 -3.30 5.16 15.31
N TRP A 60 -2.60 4.05 15.11
CA TRP A 60 -3.18 2.71 15.25
C TRP A 60 -3.47 2.43 16.72
#